data_AF-A0A8T2RC71-F1
#
_entry.id   AF-A0A8T2RC71-F1
#
_cell.length_a   1.000
_cell.length_b   1.000
_cell.length_c   1.000
_cell.angle_alpha   90.00
_cell.angle_beta   90.00
_cell.angle_gamma   90.00
#
_symmetry.space_group_name_H-M   'P 1'
#
loop_
_entity.id
_entity.type
_entity.pdbx_description
1 polymer ?
#
loop_
_entity_poly.entity_id
_entity_poly.type
_entity_poly.pdbx_seq_one_letter_code
_entity_poly.pdbx_strand_id
1 'polypeptide(L)'
;MGACSSYWSASSSVTLLRHSQAPIFFLRRFGHYSIHVRPPSPVTLPGASARRTRGFSFPPMRATQSQTQPPNTARIMQNESPDNQQQAQASCNGLSGEVGTPTSTVKSTLSKLEEINWDHSFVRELPGDTREGGPVRQVLHACYTKVSPSVEVTNPKLVSWSDSCAELLDLDPSEFDRADFAFLFSGATLLKGSLPYAQCYGGHQFGYWAGQLGDGRAITLGELLNTKGERWELQLKGAGKTPYSRSADGRAVLRSSIREFLCSEAMHFLRIPTTRALCLVTTGNSVVRDMFYDGNPKEEPGAVVCRVAQSFLRIGSFQIHAARTKEDLMIVQTLVDYVIHYHFPHLNRISEADEANSSTSSGKNKYLEWLIEVAERTAVLIAKWQGVGFTHGVLNTDNMSVLGLTIDYGPFGFLDAFDPKYTPNTTDLPGRRYCFANQPDIGLWNLMQLATTLKEANLISEEESEIGLNRYGERFMEEYKQLMSRKLGLKEYNRDLINKLLSNMAFDKVDYTNCFRALGNVKSSSDAVDEDLLKPIKGVLLETSKERKKAWIDWMKLYTQQVIFLVCFYCIHNLSPLIPMRLLFEGHISFPGFMMHV
;
A
#
# COMPACT_ATOMS: atom_id res chain seq x y z
N MET A 1 1.49 -14.26 28.19
CA MET A 1 1.00 -12.93 28.65
C MET A 1 1.87 -12.43 29.80
N GLY A 2 2.41 -11.20 29.74
CA GLY A 2 3.13 -10.59 30.87
C GLY A 2 4.40 -9.75 30.62
N ALA A 3 4.80 -9.40 29.38
CA ALA A 3 6.09 -8.71 29.17
C ALA A 3 6.14 -7.53 28.16
N CYS A 4 5.03 -7.06 27.58
CA CYS A 4 5.04 -5.88 26.68
C CYS A 4 4.38 -4.61 27.25
N SER A 5 3.71 -4.65 28.40
CA SER A 5 2.84 -3.55 28.86
C SER A 5 3.51 -2.45 29.73
N SER A 6 4.82 -2.46 29.94
CA SER A 6 5.50 -1.51 30.85
C SER A 6 6.32 -0.43 30.12
N TYR A 7 5.75 0.13 29.05
CA TYR A 7 6.40 1.16 28.25
C TYR A 7 5.61 2.47 28.28
N TRP A 8 6.19 3.47 28.94
CA TRP A 8 5.89 4.91 28.86
C TRP A 8 4.65 5.43 29.59
N SER A 9 4.81 5.77 30.87
CA SER A 9 3.91 6.69 31.58
C SER A 9 4.71 7.86 32.15
N ALA A 10 4.46 9.07 31.63
CA ALA A 10 4.60 10.33 32.36
C ALA A 10 3.88 11.49 31.62
N SER A 11 3.11 12.25 32.41
CA SER A 11 2.44 13.56 32.18
C SER A 11 3.46 14.70 32.03
N SER A 12 3.21 15.95 31.60
CA SER A 12 2.02 16.75 31.23
C SER A 12 2.53 18.05 30.54
N SER A 13 1.66 18.68 29.72
CA SER A 13 1.50 20.12 29.41
C SER A 13 2.68 20.96 28.89
N VAL A 14 2.50 21.68 27.76
CA VAL A 14 2.61 23.17 27.61
C VAL A 14 2.48 23.66 26.15
N THR A 15 1.67 24.70 26.02
CA THR A 15 1.60 25.90 25.14
C THR A 15 2.40 26.01 23.83
N LEU A 16 1.67 26.38 22.75
CA LEU A 16 2.15 26.78 21.41
C LEU A 16 2.95 28.09 21.40
N LEU A 17 3.99 28.19 20.56
CA LEU A 17 4.45 29.44 19.91
C LEU A 17 5.17 29.17 18.57
N ARG A 18 5.07 30.15 17.65
CA ARG A 18 5.25 30.07 16.18
C ARG A 18 6.71 30.18 15.67
N HIS A 19 6.89 29.68 14.45
CA HIS A 19 8.12 29.55 13.63
C HIS A 19 8.92 30.83 13.33
N SER A 20 10.23 30.64 13.11
CA SER A 20 11.10 31.47 12.26
C SER A 20 11.69 30.61 11.12
N GLN A 21 11.80 31.20 9.92
CA GLN A 21 12.33 30.59 8.70
C GLN A 21 13.81 30.94 8.51
N ALA A 22 14.62 30.01 8.00
CA ALA A 22 15.89 30.32 7.34
C ALA A 22 16.21 29.28 6.23
N PRO A 23 16.69 29.69 5.05
CA PRO A 23 16.93 28.80 3.91
C PRO A 23 18.39 28.33 3.86
N ILE A 24 18.64 27.08 3.43
CA ILE A 24 19.98 26.60 3.06
C ILE A 24 19.91 25.88 1.71
N PHE A 25 20.60 26.46 0.72
CA PHE A 25 20.90 25.89 -0.59
C PHE A 25 22.10 24.94 -0.49
N PHE A 26 22.05 23.78 -1.15
CA PHE A 26 23.09 23.14 -1.99
C PHE A 26 22.69 21.67 -2.24
N LEU A 27 22.31 21.33 -3.48
CA LEU A 27 22.08 19.95 -3.93
C LEU A 27 23.06 19.61 -5.06
N ARG A 28 23.80 18.51 -4.91
CA ARG A 28 24.53 17.83 -5.99
C ARG A 28 23.87 16.48 -6.25
N ARG A 29 23.72 16.17 -7.54
CA ARG A 29 22.97 15.09 -8.20
C ARG A 29 22.98 13.72 -7.50
N PHE A 30 21.77 13.19 -7.27
CA PHE A 30 21.47 11.75 -7.21
C PHE A 30 20.55 11.39 -8.40
N GLY A 31 20.54 10.12 -8.81
CA GLY A 31 19.97 9.62 -10.07
C GLY A 31 18.55 10.10 -10.39
N HIS A 32 18.27 10.30 -11.67
CA HIS A 32 16.94 10.65 -12.17
C HIS A 32 15.96 9.50 -11.87
N TYR A 33 15.01 9.75 -10.97
CA TYR A 33 13.81 8.95 -10.79
C TYR A 33 12.64 9.91 -11.00
N SER A 34 11.81 9.63 -12.00
CA SER A 34 10.81 10.58 -12.49
C SER A 34 9.42 10.17 -12.01
N ILE A 35 8.77 11.04 -11.24
CA ILE A 35 7.31 11.10 -11.17
C ILE A 35 6.92 12.18 -12.16
N HIS A 36 6.20 11.81 -13.21
CA HIS A 36 5.78 12.77 -14.20
C HIS A 36 4.51 13.48 -13.75
N VAL A 37 4.53 14.81 -13.71
CA VAL A 37 3.35 15.65 -13.47
C VAL A 37 3.08 16.43 -14.76
N ARG A 38 1.91 16.24 -15.36
CA ARG A 38 1.57 16.95 -16.60
C ARG A 38 1.16 18.40 -16.27
N PRO A 39 1.79 19.44 -16.86
CA PRO A 39 1.34 20.81 -16.64
C PRO A 39 -0.06 21.00 -17.25
N PRO A 40 -0.93 21.83 -16.64
CA PRO A 40 -2.22 22.14 -17.23
C PRO A 40 -2.00 22.79 -18.60
N SER A 41 -2.67 22.27 -19.64
CA SER A 41 -2.67 22.90 -20.96
C SER A 41 -3.20 24.34 -20.86
N PRO A 42 -2.59 25.33 -21.52
CA PRO A 42 -3.06 26.70 -21.48
C PRO A 42 -4.50 26.77 -22.02
N VAL A 43 -5.39 27.33 -21.21
CA VAL A 43 -6.76 27.64 -21.63
C VAL A 43 -6.68 28.82 -22.58
N THR A 44 -6.77 28.57 -23.89
CA THR A 44 -7.07 29.62 -24.87
C THR A 44 -8.50 30.09 -24.64
N LEU A 45 -8.64 31.25 -24.01
CA LEU A 45 -9.89 32.01 -23.96
C LEU A 45 -10.28 32.41 -25.40
N PRO A 46 -11.52 32.14 -25.87
CA PRO A 46 -11.96 32.66 -27.15
C PRO A 46 -12.02 34.19 -27.08
N GLY A 47 -11.29 34.85 -27.98
CA GLY A 47 -11.26 36.29 -28.11
C GLY A 47 -12.65 36.87 -28.40
N ALA A 48 -12.94 37.98 -27.73
CA ALA A 48 -14.10 38.80 -27.98
C ALA A 48 -14.07 39.34 -29.42
N SER A 49 -15.15 39.12 -30.17
CA SER A 49 -15.43 39.81 -31.43
C SER A 49 -16.88 40.27 -31.43
N ALA A 50 -17.06 41.55 -31.76
CA ALA A 50 -18.28 42.33 -31.62
C ALA A 50 -19.40 41.94 -32.60
N ARG A 51 -20.62 42.23 -32.14
CA ARG A 51 -21.93 42.09 -32.81
C ARG A 51 -21.97 42.53 -34.28
N ARG A 52 -22.76 41.81 -35.09
CA ARG A 52 -23.80 42.38 -35.98
C ARG A 52 -24.98 41.40 -36.14
N THR A 53 -26.17 41.99 -36.22
CA THR A 53 -27.51 41.37 -36.18
C THR A 53 -28.09 41.03 -37.56
N ARG A 54 -29.19 40.25 -37.53
CA ARG A 54 -30.16 39.81 -38.59
C ARG A 54 -29.95 38.34 -38.99
N GLY A 55 -30.94 37.46 -39.09
CA GLY A 55 -32.41 37.51 -38.98
C GLY A 55 -32.99 36.08 -39.01
N PHE A 56 -34.28 35.96 -38.67
CA PHE A 56 -35.06 34.73 -38.49
C PHE A 56 -35.17 33.78 -39.70
N SER A 57 -35.20 32.45 -39.46
CA SER A 57 -36.18 31.49 -40.01
C SER A 57 -35.93 30.04 -39.56
N PHE A 58 -36.97 29.37 -39.05
CA PHE A 58 -37.18 27.91 -38.91
C PHE A 58 -38.20 27.45 -40.00
N PRO A 59 -38.61 26.17 -40.20
CA PRO A 59 -38.09 24.80 -39.93
C PRO A 59 -38.13 23.96 -41.29
N PRO A 60 -38.27 22.60 -41.42
CA PRO A 60 -38.59 21.56 -40.44
C PRO A 60 -37.94 20.16 -40.53
N MET A 61 -38.28 19.40 -39.49
CA MET A 61 -38.12 17.97 -39.24
C MET A 61 -38.52 17.04 -40.38
N ARG A 62 -37.89 15.85 -40.42
CA ARG A 62 -38.55 14.61 -40.84
C ARG A 62 -38.07 13.41 -40.03
N ALA A 63 -39.03 12.54 -39.76
CA ALA A 63 -38.99 11.43 -38.83
C ALA A 63 -38.71 10.08 -39.52
N THR A 64 -38.19 9.14 -38.72
CA THR A 64 -38.49 7.68 -38.68
C THR A 64 -38.55 6.86 -39.96
N GLN A 65 -37.82 5.74 -40.00
CA GLN A 65 -38.45 4.43 -40.26
C GLN A 65 -37.58 3.26 -39.76
N SER A 66 -38.25 2.40 -38.97
CA SER A 66 -37.89 1.05 -38.57
C SER A 66 -37.99 0.06 -39.73
N GLN A 67 -37.16 -1.00 -39.76
CA GLN A 67 -37.57 -2.29 -40.31
C GLN A 67 -36.84 -3.46 -39.64
N THR A 68 -37.62 -4.51 -39.45
CA THR A 68 -37.41 -5.77 -38.73
C THR A 68 -36.82 -6.88 -39.62
N GLN A 69 -35.95 -7.71 -39.04
CA GLN A 69 -35.66 -9.18 -39.15
C GLN A 69 -36.57 -10.11 -40.01
N PRO A 70 -36.28 -11.44 -40.26
CA PRO A 70 -35.26 -12.38 -39.72
C PRO A 70 -34.68 -13.39 -40.81
N PRO A 71 -34.49 -14.74 -40.60
CA PRO A 71 -33.20 -15.43 -40.40
C PRO A 71 -32.97 -16.64 -41.36
N ASN A 72 -31.87 -17.38 -41.21
CA ASN A 72 -31.65 -18.81 -41.58
C ASN A 72 -30.13 -19.11 -41.45
N THR A 73 -29.58 -20.27 -41.11
CA THR A 73 -30.03 -21.63 -40.73
C THR A 73 -28.78 -22.36 -40.23
N ALA A 74 -28.97 -23.34 -39.34
CA ALA A 74 -27.95 -24.22 -38.80
C ALA A 74 -27.32 -25.19 -39.83
N ARG A 75 -26.10 -25.67 -39.55
CA ARG A 75 -25.70 -27.05 -39.90
C ARG A 75 -24.65 -27.61 -38.94
N ILE A 76 -24.89 -28.87 -38.59
CA ILE A 76 -24.20 -29.79 -37.67
C ILE A 76 -23.18 -30.63 -38.46
N MET A 77 -22.22 -31.23 -37.73
CA MET A 77 -21.52 -32.54 -37.91
C MET A 77 -19.99 -32.33 -37.71
N GLN A 78 -19.41 -32.69 -36.56
CA GLN A 78 -18.98 -34.04 -36.10
C GLN A 78 -17.66 -34.56 -36.71
N ASN A 79 -16.77 -34.90 -35.77
CA ASN A 79 -15.89 -36.06 -35.70
C ASN A 79 -14.41 -36.01 -36.13
N GLU A 80 -13.61 -36.40 -35.12
CA GLU A 80 -12.54 -37.41 -35.12
C GLU A 80 -11.06 -36.99 -35.26
N SER A 81 -10.35 -37.22 -34.14
CA SER A 81 -8.91 -37.44 -34.01
C SER A 81 -8.47 -38.75 -34.67
N PRO A 82 -7.16 -38.97 -34.85
CA PRO A 82 -6.54 -40.01 -34.03
C PRO A 82 -5.11 -39.73 -33.54
N ASP A 83 -4.73 -40.51 -32.54
CA ASP A 83 -3.46 -40.64 -31.84
C ASP A 83 -2.22 -40.86 -32.72
N ASN A 84 -1.04 -40.49 -32.18
CA ASN A 84 0.07 -41.46 -32.16
C ASN A 84 1.12 -41.14 -31.07
N GLN A 85 1.37 -42.15 -30.22
CA GLN A 85 2.53 -42.27 -29.34
C GLN A 85 3.69 -42.91 -30.12
N GLN A 86 4.94 -42.50 -29.84
CA GLN A 86 6.06 -43.46 -29.83
C GLN A 86 7.26 -42.95 -29.01
N GLN A 87 7.85 -43.91 -28.30
CA GLN A 87 8.89 -43.82 -27.28
C GLN A 87 10.31 -43.98 -27.83
N ALA A 88 11.27 -43.48 -27.03
CA ALA A 88 12.58 -44.04 -26.67
C ALA A 88 13.71 -44.14 -27.72
N GLN A 89 14.89 -43.58 -27.41
CA GLN A 89 16.05 -44.33 -26.87
C GLN A 89 17.28 -43.45 -26.65
N ALA A 90 18.13 -43.90 -25.73
CA ALA A 90 19.28 -43.22 -25.14
C ALA A 90 20.55 -43.23 -26.02
N SER A 91 21.45 -42.27 -25.76
CA SER A 91 22.88 -42.41 -26.01
C SER A 91 23.66 -41.40 -25.17
N CYS A 92 24.43 -41.90 -24.21
CA CYS A 92 25.53 -41.18 -23.58
C CYS A 92 26.75 -41.23 -24.51
N ASN A 93 27.35 -40.08 -24.81
CA ASN A 93 28.75 -39.96 -25.18
C ASN A 93 29.24 -38.59 -24.73
N GLY A 94 30.30 -38.58 -23.91
CA GLY A 94 30.99 -37.36 -23.52
C GLY A 94 31.97 -36.89 -24.60
N LEU A 95 32.27 -35.59 -24.59
CA LEU A 95 33.62 -35.00 -24.57
C LEU A 95 33.55 -33.48 -24.87
N SER A 96 34.16 -32.71 -23.97
CA SER A 96 34.88 -31.43 -24.18
C SER A 96 34.28 -30.36 -25.12
N GLY A 97 33.95 -29.19 -24.56
CA GLY A 97 33.80 -27.96 -25.34
C GLY A 97 33.22 -26.80 -24.54
N GLU A 98 34.10 -25.86 -24.16
CA GLU A 98 33.89 -24.43 -23.87
C GLU A 98 32.54 -23.94 -23.33
N VAL A 99 32.58 -23.40 -22.11
CA VAL A 99 31.51 -22.60 -21.49
C VAL A 99 31.38 -21.28 -22.24
N GLY A 100 30.54 -21.27 -23.28
CA GLY A 100 29.98 -20.05 -23.84
C GLY A 100 28.87 -19.54 -22.92
N THR A 101 29.07 -18.37 -22.32
CA THR A 101 28.03 -17.62 -21.61
C THR A 101 26.95 -17.18 -22.61
N PRO A 102 25.69 -17.66 -22.52
CA PRO A 102 24.62 -17.10 -23.32
C PRO A 102 24.19 -15.79 -22.67
N THR A 103 24.72 -14.68 -23.17
CA THR A 103 24.12 -13.36 -22.98
C THR A 103 22.91 -13.25 -23.91
N SER A 104 21.83 -13.98 -23.59
CA SER A 104 20.54 -13.70 -24.19
C SER A 104 19.98 -12.45 -23.52
N THR A 105 20.23 -11.29 -24.12
CA THR A 105 19.48 -10.07 -23.83
C THR A 105 18.03 -10.33 -24.28
N VAL A 106 17.19 -10.83 -23.38
CA VAL A 106 15.74 -10.78 -23.57
C VAL A 106 15.40 -9.30 -23.64
N LYS A 107 15.16 -8.77 -24.84
CA LYS A 107 14.51 -7.46 -24.99
C LYS A 107 13.17 -7.60 -24.27
N SER A 108 12.97 -6.88 -23.17
CA SER A 108 11.66 -6.81 -22.52
C SER A 108 10.68 -6.25 -23.54
N THR A 109 9.79 -7.07 -24.05
CA THR A 109 8.66 -6.62 -24.86
C THR A 109 7.71 -5.90 -23.91
N LEU A 110 7.86 -4.58 -23.84
CA LEU A 110 6.86 -3.73 -23.20
C LEU A 110 5.54 -3.92 -23.94
N SER A 111 4.46 -4.07 -23.18
CA SER A 111 3.12 -4.38 -23.65
C SER A 111 2.32 -3.11 -23.83
N LYS A 112 1.46 -3.09 -24.85
CA LYS A 112 0.39 -2.08 -24.97
C LYS A 112 -0.78 -2.43 -24.04
N LEU A 113 -1.68 -1.47 -23.79
CA LEU A 113 -2.86 -1.70 -22.95
C LEU A 113 -3.78 -2.81 -23.51
N GLU A 114 -3.86 -2.96 -24.83
CA GLU A 114 -4.67 -4.01 -25.48
C GLU A 114 -4.04 -5.41 -25.45
N GLU A 115 -2.77 -5.49 -25.06
CA GLU A 115 -1.94 -6.70 -25.03
C GLU A 115 -1.71 -7.20 -23.60
N ILE A 116 -2.30 -6.56 -22.59
CA ILE A 116 -2.23 -7.01 -21.20
C ILE A 116 -2.66 -8.47 -21.10
N ASN A 117 -1.78 -9.29 -20.52
CA ASN A 117 -2.00 -10.71 -20.29
C ASN A 117 -2.87 -10.91 -19.04
N TRP A 118 -4.19 -10.81 -19.21
CA TRP A 118 -5.16 -11.03 -18.15
C TRP A 118 -5.28 -12.52 -17.78
N ASP A 119 -5.27 -12.82 -16.48
CA ASP A 119 -5.47 -14.18 -15.96
C ASP A 119 -6.77 -14.32 -15.15
N HIS A 120 -7.12 -13.35 -14.29
CA HIS A 120 -8.37 -13.35 -13.50
C HIS A 120 -8.61 -14.59 -12.61
N SER A 121 -7.58 -15.13 -11.96
CA SER A 121 -7.68 -16.28 -11.04
C SER A 121 -8.68 -16.08 -9.90
N PHE A 122 -8.76 -14.87 -9.33
CA PHE A 122 -9.65 -14.53 -8.22
C PHE A 122 -11.10 -14.74 -8.60
N VAL A 123 -11.48 -14.32 -9.81
CA VAL A 123 -12.85 -14.47 -10.32
C VAL A 123 -13.11 -15.91 -10.77
N ARG A 124 -12.10 -16.58 -11.34
CA ARG A 124 -12.23 -17.95 -11.85
C ARG A 124 -12.39 -18.99 -10.74
N GLU A 125 -11.71 -18.82 -9.61
CA GLU A 125 -11.53 -19.89 -8.62
C GLU A 125 -12.24 -19.64 -7.28
N LEU A 126 -12.55 -18.39 -6.95
CA LEU A 126 -13.26 -18.06 -5.71
C LEU A 126 -14.77 -17.92 -5.94
N PRO A 127 -15.61 -18.23 -4.93
CA PRO A 127 -17.05 -18.07 -5.03
C PRO A 127 -17.42 -16.59 -5.22
N GLY A 128 -18.15 -16.30 -6.30
CA GLY A 128 -18.64 -14.96 -6.63
C GLY A 128 -20.12 -14.78 -6.32
N ASP A 129 -20.55 -13.54 -6.14
CA ASP A 129 -21.97 -13.21 -6.01
C ASP A 129 -22.70 -13.61 -7.31
N THR A 130 -23.84 -14.29 -7.15
CA THR A 130 -24.73 -14.67 -8.26
C THR A 130 -25.32 -13.45 -8.97
N ARG A 131 -25.32 -12.28 -8.32
CA ARG A 131 -25.77 -11.00 -8.87
C ARG A 131 -24.60 -10.15 -9.32
N GLU A 132 -24.74 -9.52 -10.48
CA GLU A 132 -23.81 -8.49 -10.94
C GLU A 132 -24.27 -7.08 -10.52
N GLY A 133 -23.34 -6.27 -10.03
CA GLY A 133 -23.56 -4.89 -9.60
C GLY A 133 -24.77 -4.73 -8.68
N GLY A 134 -25.58 -3.71 -8.95
CA GLY A 134 -26.83 -3.44 -8.25
C GLY A 134 -26.68 -2.56 -7.00
N PRO A 135 -27.78 -2.37 -6.25
CA PRO A 135 -27.79 -1.52 -5.07
C PRO A 135 -26.95 -2.12 -3.93
N VAL A 136 -26.62 -1.26 -2.96
CA VAL A 136 -25.96 -1.64 -1.70
C VAL A 136 -26.77 -2.73 -1.00
N ARG A 137 -26.09 -3.81 -0.59
CA ARG A 137 -26.71 -4.97 0.08
C ARG A 137 -25.70 -5.80 0.87
N GLN A 138 -26.20 -6.72 1.68
CA GLN A 138 -25.41 -7.85 2.16
C GLN A 138 -25.17 -8.85 1.01
N VAL A 139 -23.94 -9.30 0.84
CA VAL A 139 -23.48 -10.26 -0.16
C VAL A 139 -22.97 -11.49 0.58
N LEU A 140 -23.79 -12.55 0.59
CA LEU A 140 -23.51 -13.78 1.32
C LEU A 140 -22.86 -14.82 0.40
N HIS A 141 -22.12 -15.78 0.99
CA HIS A 141 -21.54 -16.93 0.26
C HIS A 141 -20.61 -16.57 -0.90
N ALA A 142 -20.00 -15.38 -0.89
CA ALA A 142 -19.19 -14.87 -1.99
C ALA A 142 -18.05 -13.96 -1.53
N CYS A 143 -16.89 -14.10 -2.18
CA CYS A 143 -15.67 -13.32 -1.98
C CYS A 143 -15.68 -12.00 -2.78
N TYR A 144 -16.52 -11.88 -3.81
CA TYR A 144 -16.61 -10.68 -4.64
C TYR A 144 -17.97 -10.54 -5.32
N THR A 145 -18.25 -9.37 -5.87
CA THR A 145 -19.32 -9.12 -6.84
C THR A 145 -18.73 -8.57 -8.13
N LYS A 146 -19.10 -9.13 -9.28
CA LYS A 146 -18.78 -8.52 -10.59
C LYS A 146 -19.48 -7.17 -10.68
N VAL A 147 -18.73 -6.10 -10.93
CA VAL A 147 -19.27 -4.73 -10.99
C VAL A 147 -18.39 -3.86 -11.88
N SER A 148 -19.00 -3.19 -12.85
CA SER A 148 -18.28 -2.22 -13.69
C SER A 148 -18.16 -0.86 -12.99
N PRO A 149 -17.09 -0.09 -13.26
CA PRO A 149 -17.02 1.32 -12.91
C PRO A 149 -18.29 2.09 -13.31
N SER A 150 -18.73 2.98 -12.43
CA SER A 150 -19.98 3.74 -12.56
C SER A 150 -19.83 5.23 -12.25
N VAL A 151 -18.60 5.69 -12.01
CA VAL A 151 -18.34 7.11 -11.78
C VAL A 151 -18.65 7.92 -13.03
N GLU A 152 -19.33 9.06 -12.84
CA GLU A 152 -19.56 10.02 -13.91
C GLU A 152 -18.26 10.74 -14.26
N VAL A 153 -17.96 10.77 -15.55
CA VAL A 153 -16.72 11.32 -16.10
C VAL A 153 -17.06 12.23 -17.26
N THR A 154 -16.56 13.47 -17.22
CA THR A 154 -16.88 14.51 -18.21
C THR A 154 -15.68 14.94 -19.02
N ASN A 155 -14.53 15.15 -18.37
CA ASN A 155 -13.29 15.55 -19.02
C ASN A 155 -12.10 15.06 -18.19
N PRO A 156 -11.84 13.74 -18.18
CA PRO A 156 -10.81 13.16 -17.35
C PRO A 156 -9.43 13.58 -17.86
N LYS A 157 -8.51 13.84 -16.94
CA LYS A 157 -7.12 14.19 -17.27
C LYS A 157 -6.16 13.37 -16.44
N LEU A 158 -5.10 12.88 -17.08
CA LEU A 158 -3.95 12.32 -16.37
C LEU A 158 -3.26 13.42 -15.57
N VAL A 159 -3.15 13.22 -14.26
CA VAL A 159 -2.44 14.11 -13.33
C VAL A 159 -0.99 13.66 -13.23
N SER A 160 -0.77 12.37 -12.95
CA SER A 160 0.55 11.80 -12.75
C SER A 160 0.54 10.27 -12.93
N TRP A 161 1.71 9.69 -13.20
CA TRP A 161 1.94 8.24 -13.23
C TRP A 161 3.32 7.89 -12.66
N SER A 162 3.52 6.61 -12.33
CA SER A 162 4.77 6.05 -11.82
C SER A 162 5.43 5.15 -12.86
N ASP A 163 6.60 5.56 -13.36
CA ASP A 163 7.39 4.74 -14.30
C ASP A 163 7.78 3.40 -13.67
N SER A 164 8.21 3.41 -12.41
CA SER A 164 8.57 2.18 -11.69
C SER A 164 7.39 1.21 -11.55
N CYS A 165 6.16 1.72 -11.39
CA CYS A 165 4.98 0.87 -11.36
C CYS A 165 4.56 0.42 -12.77
N ALA A 166 4.80 1.21 -13.81
CA ALA A 166 4.57 0.81 -15.20
C ALA A 166 5.52 -0.32 -15.62
N GLU A 167 6.81 -0.18 -15.30
CA GLU A 167 7.84 -1.20 -15.53
C GLU A 167 7.52 -2.52 -14.83
N LEU A 168 6.95 -2.47 -13.62
CA LEU A 168 6.51 -3.66 -12.88
C LEU A 168 5.47 -4.50 -13.65
N LEU A 169 4.64 -3.81 -14.43
CA LEU A 169 3.55 -4.37 -15.22
C LEU A 169 3.94 -4.58 -16.69
N ASP A 170 5.21 -4.39 -17.03
CA ASP A 170 5.74 -4.39 -18.39
C ASP A 170 4.99 -3.44 -19.34
N LEU A 171 4.45 -2.33 -18.84
CA LEU A 171 3.67 -1.39 -19.64
C LEU A 171 4.57 -0.40 -20.39
N ASP A 172 4.32 -0.20 -21.67
CA ASP A 172 5.05 0.79 -22.48
C ASP A 172 4.76 2.23 -21.99
N PRO A 173 5.79 3.03 -21.64
CA PRO A 173 5.60 4.42 -21.19
C PRO A 173 4.85 5.31 -22.19
N SER A 174 4.88 5.00 -23.49
CA SER A 174 4.13 5.75 -24.51
C SER A 174 2.61 5.60 -24.38
N GLU A 175 2.12 4.58 -23.66
CA GLU A 175 0.68 4.39 -23.42
C GLU A 175 0.09 5.53 -22.58
N PHE A 176 0.88 6.16 -21.70
CA PHE A 176 0.41 7.29 -20.85
C PHE A 176 0.15 8.57 -21.64
N ASP A 177 0.67 8.68 -22.87
CA ASP A 177 0.44 9.84 -23.75
C ASP A 177 -0.83 9.70 -24.61
N ARG A 178 -1.48 8.54 -24.60
CA ARG A 178 -2.68 8.30 -25.41
C ARG A 178 -3.82 9.25 -25.05
N ALA A 179 -4.59 9.62 -26.06
CA ALA A 179 -5.74 10.52 -25.89
C ALA A 179 -6.88 9.88 -25.05
N ASP A 180 -7.01 8.56 -25.08
CA ASP A 180 -8.03 7.78 -24.36
C ASP A 180 -7.56 7.27 -22.99
N PHE A 181 -6.27 7.41 -22.63
CA PHE A 181 -5.71 6.89 -21.38
C PHE A 181 -6.51 7.31 -20.15
N ALA A 182 -6.83 8.60 -20.05
CA ALA A 182 -7.56 9.14 -18.92
C ALA A 182 -9.00 8.59 -18.82
N PHE A 183 -9.63 8.24 -19.95
CA PHE A 183 -10.94 7.60 -19.97
C PHE A 183 -10.88 6.15 -19.51
N LEU A 184 -9.83 5.42 -19.89
CA LEU A 184 -9.61 4.03 -19.46
C LEU A 184 -9.39 3.95 -17.94
N PHE A 185 -8.48 4.77 -17.40
CA PHE A 185 -8.11 4.72 -15.99
C PHE A 185 -9.02 5.55 -15.07
N SER A 186 -9.96 6.33 -15.60
CA SER A 186 -11.09 6.85 -14.82
C SER A 186 -12.23 5.83 -14.68
N GLY A 187 -12.17 4.72 -15.43
CA GLY A 187 -13.24 3.73 -15.54
C GLY A 187 -14.38 4.17 -16.48
N ALA A 188 -14.23 5.24 -17.25
CA ALA A 188 -15.24 5.66 -18.23
C ALA A 188 -15.29 4.73 -19.44
N THR A 189 -14.19 4.05 -19.72
CA THR A 189 -14.08 3.02 -20.75
C THR A 189 -13.34 1.83 -20.16
N LEU A 190 -13.82 0.61 -20.42
CA LEU A 190 -13.16 -0.59 -19.92
C LEU A 190 -11.92 -0.92 -20.73
N LEU A 191 -10.86 -1.36 -20.04
CA LEU A 191 -9.71 -1.96 -20.69
C LEU A 191 -10.13 -3.26 -21.39
N LYS A 192 -9.60 -3.49 -22.59
CA LYS A 192 -9.86 -4.72 -23.34
C LYS A 192 -9.42 -5.93 -22.51
N GLY A 193 -10.32 -6.90 -22.34
CA GLY A 193 -10.05 -8.13 -21.58
C GLY A 193 -10.19 -8.01 -20.06
N SER A 194 -10.42 -6.80 -19.52
CA SER A 194 -10.69 -6.61 -18.10
C SER A 194 -11.98 -7.32 -17.66
N LEU A 195 -12.02 -7.78 -16.41
CA LEU A 195 -13.16 -8.42 -15.77
C LEU A 195 -13.44 -7.75 -14.41
N PRO A 196 -14.16 -6.61 -14.40
CA PRO A 196 -14.27 -5.80 -13.21
C PRO A 196 -15.06 -6.44 -12.06
N TYR A 197 -14.51 -6.36 -10.85
CA TYR A 197 -15.14 -6.84 -9.61
C TYR A 197 -14.82 -5.96 -8.39
N ALA A 198 -15.60 -6.13 -7.33
CA ALA A 198 -15.37 -5.52 -6.03
C ALA A 198 -15.34 -6.64 -4.96
N GLN A 199 -14.33 -6.63 -4.09
CA GLN A 199 -14.16 -7.66 -3.07
C GLN A 199 -15.15 -7.49 -1.90
N CYS A 200 -15.61 -8.62 -1.37
CA CYS A 200 -16.39 -8.72 -0.15
C CYS A 200 -15.45 -8.99 1.02
N TYR A 201 -15.50 -8.15 2.05
CA TYR A 201 -14.77 -8.37 3.29
C TYR A 201 -15.51 -7.74 4.46
N GLY A 202 -15.12 -8.08 5.68
CA GLY A 202 -15.59 -7.49 6.93
C GLY A 202 -14.40 -6.94 7.69
N GLY A 203 -14.57 -6.63 8.97
CA GLY A 203 -13.43 -6.22 9.77
C GLY A 203 -13.82 -5.69 11.14
N HIS A 204 -12.82 -5.67 12.03
CA HIS A 204 -12.91 -4.98 13.30
C HIS A 204 -12.41 -3.55 13.12
N GLN A 205 -13.33 -2.60 13.22
CA GLN A 205 -13.03 -1.17 13.18
C GLN A 205 -12.89 -0.65 14.61
N PHE A 206 -11.73 -0.08 14.94
CA PHE A 206 -11.42 0.38 16.31
C PHE A 206 -11.60 -0.69 17.39
N GLY A 207 -11.42 -1.97 17.03
CA GLY A 207 -11.58 -3.11 17.95
C GLY A 207 -12.99 -3.71 18.00
N TYR A 208 -13.97 -3.13 17.31
CA TYR A 208 -15.35 -3.62 17.27
C TYR A 208 -15.67 -4.23 15.91
N TRP A 209 -16.38 -5.37 15.89
CA TRP A 209 -16.83 -5.98 14.65
C TRP A 209 -17.80 -5.06 13.91
N ALA A 210 -17.47 -4.67 12.68
CA ALA A 210 -18.25 -3.74 11.87
C ALA A 210 -19.21 -4.44 10.89
N GLY A 211 -19.30 -5.77 10.93
CA GLY A 211 -20.06 -6.54 9.95
C GLY A 211 -19.45 -6.48 8.55
N GLN A 212 -20.30 -6.57 7.53
CA GLN A 212 -19.86 -6.50 6.14
C GLN A 212 -19.40 -5.08 5.76
N LEU A 213 -18.20 -5.02 5.22
CA LEU A 213 -17.59 -3.89 4.55
C LEU A 213 -17.51 -4.21 3.05
N GLY A 214 -16.30 -4.36 2.51
CA GLY A 214 -16.04 -4.60 1.09
C GLY A 214 -15.50 -3.38 0.38
N ASP A 215 -15.16 -3.56 -0.89
CA ASP A 215 -14.66 -2.52 -1.78
C ASP A 215 -15.78 -1.52 -2.10
N GLY A 216 -16.08 -0.61 -1.17
CA GLY A 216 -17.22 0.31 -1.26
C GLY A 216 -17.03 1.49 -2.22
N ARG A 217 -15.80 1.73 -2.69
CA ARG A 217 -15.45 2.76 -3.68
C ARG A 217 -14.28 2.35 -4.54
N ALA A 218 -13.95 1.07 -4.55
CA ALA A 218 -12.85 0.50 -5.29
C ALA A 218 -13.40 -0.59 -6.20
N ILE A 219 -12.85 -0.69 -7.41
CA ILE A 219 -13.24 -1.71 -8.38
C ILE A 219 -11.95 -2.23 -9.00
N THR A 220 -11.68 -3.51 -8.79
CA THR A 220 -10.56 -4.21 -9.44
C THR A 220 -10.95 -4.48 -10.88
N LEU A 221 -10.12 -4.05 -11.84
CA LEU A 221 -10.29 -4.29 -13.27
C LEU A 221 -9.96 -5.74 -13.66
N GLY A 222 -9.11 -6.38 -12.87
CA GLY A 222 -8.71 -7.77 -13.05
C GLY A 222 -7.30 -8.04 -12.54
N GLU A 223 -6.86 -9.27 -12.76
CA GLU A 223 -5.50 -9.73 -12.48
C GLU A 223 -4.76 -9.97 -13.79
N LEU A 224 -3.55 -9.44 -13.88
CA LEU A 224 -2.64 -9.67 -15.00
C LEU A 224 -1.41 -10.45 -14.54
N LEU A 225 -0.75 -11.09 -15.50
CA LEU A 225 0.58 -11.69 -15.34
C LEU A 225 1.60 -10.85 -16.10
N ASN A 226 2.67 -10.44 -15.43
CA ASN A 226 3.81 -9.82 -16.09
C ASN A 226 4.70 -10.89 -16.77
N THR A 227 5.71 -10.47 -17.50
CA THR A 227 6.65 -11.32 -18.25
C THR A 227 7.49 -12.23 -17.34
N LYS A 228 7.55 -11.95 -16.04
CA LYS A 228 8.19 -12.81 -15.02
C LYS A 228 7.24 -13.88 -14.46
N GLY A 229 5.98 -13.89 -14.90
CA GLY A 229 4.92 -14.74 -14.36
C GLY A 229 4.41 -14.27 -13.00
N GLU A 230 4.71 -13.04 -12.59
CA GLU A 230 4.19 -12.46 -11.36
C GLU A 230 2.78 -11.90 -11.58
N ARG A 231 1.89 -12.17 -10.63
CA ARG A 231 0.49 -11.74 -10.66
C ARG A 231 0.31 -10.36 -10.02
N TRP A 232 -0.48 -9.51 -10.67
CA TRP A 232 -0.82 -8.17 -10.20
C TRP A 232 -2.29 -7.84 -10.43
N GLU A 233 -2.97 -7.34 -9.39
CA GLU A 233 -4.32 -6.76 -9.44
C GLU A 233 -4.24 -5.26 -9.79
N LEU A 234 -5.07 -4.81 -10.74
CA LEU A 234 -5.28 -3.38 -11.03
C LEU A 234 -6.59 -2.90 -10.42
N GLN A 235 -6.55 -1.99 -9.44
CA GLN A 235 -7.73 -1.52 -8.73
C GLN A 235 -7.95 -0.01 -8.87
N LEU A 236 -9.09 0.39 -9.42
CA LEU A 236 -9.49 1.80 -9.51
C LEU A 236 -10.25 2.22 -8.26
N LYS A 237 -9.65 3.12 -7.47
CA LYS A 237 -10.26 3.69 -6.26
C LYS A 237 -10.84 5.07 -6.56
N GLY A 238 -12.15 5.22 -6.33
CA GLY A 238 -12.97 6.36 -6.75
C GLY A 238 -13.81 6.09 -8.00
N ALA A 239 -13.83 4.86 -8.49
CA ALA A 239 -14.46 4.47 -9.77
C ALA A 239 -15.98 4.28 -9.73
N GLY A 240 -16.63 4.59 -8.61
CA GLY A 240 -18.09 4.57 -8.48
C GLY A 240 -18.60 3.67 -7.35
N LYS A 241 -19.92 3.51 -7.30
CA LYS A 241 -20.58 2.71 -6.26
C LYS A 241 -20.51 1.23 -6.58
N THR A 242 -20.53 0.44 -5.52
CA THR A 242 -20.59 -1.01 -5.52
C THR A 242 -21.66 -1.48 -4.52
N PRO A 243 -22.01 -2.77 -4.49
CA PRO A 243 -22.86 -3.33 -3.44
C PRO A 243 -22.34 -3.10 -2.01
N TYR A 244 -21.06 -2.75 -1.87
CA TYR A 244 -20.34 -2.56 -0.61
C TYR A 244 -20.23 -1.09 -0.19
N SER A 245 -20.77 -0.13 -0.96
CA SER A 245 -20.63 1.30 -0.69
C SER A 245 -21.24 1.77 0.63
N ARG A 246 -22.11 0.99 1.28
CA ARG A 246 -22.88 1.40 2.47
C ARG A 246 -23.58 2.74 2.19
N SER A 247 -23.33 3.77 3.01
CA SER A 247 -23.85 5.12 2.81
C SER A 247 -22.94 6.03 1.97
N ALA A 248 -21.78 5.55 1.51
CA ALA A 248 -20.83 6.35 0.75
C ALA A 248 -21.25 6.54 -0.72
N ASP A 249 -20.70 7.58 -1.35
CA ASP A 249 -21.01 7.95 -2.73
C ASP A 249 -20.21 7.17 -3.79
N GLY A 250 -19.22 6.36 -3.38
CA GLY A 250 -18.35 5.62 -4.29
C GLY A 250 -17.25 6.45 -4.97
N ARG A 251 -17.11 7.75 -4.63
CA ARG A 251 -16.19 8.69 -5.29
C ARG A 251 -14.99 9.01 -4.41
N ALA A 252 -13.88 9.42 -5.04
CA ALA A 252 -12.70 9.95 -4.34
C ALA A 252 -12.40 11.38 -4.83
N VAL A 253 -11.74 12.16 -3.97
CA VAL A 253 -11.32 13.54 -4.28
C VAL A 253 -9.84 13.61 -4.55
N LEU A 254 -9.45 14.56 -5.38
CA LEU A 254 -8.08 14.73 -5.85
C LEU A 254 -7.07 14.83 -4.71
N ARG A 255 -7.38 15.57 -3.63
CA ARG A 255 -6.51 15.71 -2.46
C ARG A 255 -6.17 14.35 -1.81
N SER A 256 -7.18 13.52 -1.55
CA SER A 256 -6.95 12.19 -0.98
C SER A 256 -6.19 11.27 -1.94
N SER A 257 -6.51 11.35 -3.23
CA SER A 257 -5.90 10.49 -4.25
C SER A 257 -4.43 10.86 -4.51
N ILE A 258 -4.06 12.15 -4.44
CA ILE A 258 -2.65 12.60 -4.47
C ILE A 258 -1.87 12.02 -3.29
N ARG A 259 -2.42 12.11 -2.07
CA ARG A 259 -1.76 11.59 -0.86
C ARG A 259 -1.51 10.09 -0.95
N GLU A 260 -2.51 9.34 -1.43
CA GLU A 260 -2.37 7.89 -1.62
C GLU A 260 -1.37 7.54 -2.71
N PHE A 261 -1.42 8.21 -3.87
CA PHE A 261 -0.46 7.99 -4.96
C PHE A 261 0.99 8.23 -4.50
N LEU A 262 1.26 9.41 -3.91
CA LEU A 262 2.61 9.77 -3.47
C LEU A 262 3.11 8.89 -2.33
N CYS A 263 2.27 8.54 -1.35
CA CYS A 263 2.70 7.75 -0.21
C CYS A 263 2.94 6.28 -0.57
N SER A 264 2.14 5.73 -1.51
CA SER A 264 2.37 4.39 -2.08
C SER A 264 3.78 4.28 -2.66
N GLU A 265 4.14 5.23 -3.54
CA GLU A 265 5.44 5.19 -4.21
C GLU A 265 6.59 5.59 -3.27
N ALA A 266 6.37 6.53 -2.35
CA ALA A 266 7.36 6.86 -1.32
C ALA A 266 7.70 5.63 -0.47
N MET A 267 6.70 4.91 0.06
CA MET A 267 6.93 3.70 0.85
C MET A 267 7.70 2.64 0.05
N HIS A 268 7.41 2.48 -1.24
CA HIS A 268 8.16 1.59 -2.13
C HIS A 268 9.64 1.97 -2.21
N PHE A 269 9.96 3.24 -2.47
CA PHE A 269 11.35 3.70 -2.54
C PHE A 269 12.06 3.69 -1.18
N LEU A 270 11.31 3.75 -0.07
CA LEU A 270 11.80 3.48 1.29
C LEU A 270 12.02 1.99 1.58
N ARG A 271 11.73 1.12 0.60
CA ARG A 271 11.80 -0.34 0.73
C ARG A 271 10.89 -0.88 1.82
N ILE A 272 9.77 -0.21 2.04
CA ILE A 272 8.69 -0.64 2.91
C ILE A 272 7.64 -1.33 2.03
N PRO A 273 7.28 -2.60 2.30
CA PRO A 273 6.28 -3.30 1.52
C PRO A 273 4.96 -2.51 1.48
N THR A 274 4.41 -2.34 0.28
CA THR A 274 3.24 -1.47 0.06
C THR A 274 2.51 -1.82 -1.23
N THR A 275 1.22 -1.49 -1.29
CA THR A 275 0.51 -1.33 -2.57
C THR A 275 1.14 -0.19 -3.38
N ARG A 276 1.27 -0.39 -4.68
CA ARG A 276 1.81 0.59 -5.63
C ARG A 276 0.69 1.44 -6.22
N ALA A 277 1.06 2.57 -6.84
CA ALA A 277 0.14 3.43 -7.56
C ALA A 277 0.62 3.66 -8.99
N LEU A 278 -0.13 3.15 -9.98
CA LEU A 278 0.21 3.26 -11.39
C LEU A 278 -0.01 4.68 -11.91
N CYS A 279 -1.22 5.21 -11.71
CA CYS A 279 -1.60 6.53 -12.21
C CYS A 279 -2.70 7.18 -11.38
N LEU A 280 -2.79 8.50 -11.52
CA LEU A 280 -3.80 9.36 -10.94
C LEU A 280 -4.49 10.15 -12.05
N VAL A 281 -5.81 10.05 -12.16
CA VAL A 281 -6.61 10.79 -13.14
C VAL A 281 -7.71 11.60 -12.45
N THR A 282 -8.07 12.76 -13.00
CA THR A 282 -9.29 13.47 -12.61
C THR A 282 -10.51 12.87 -13.32
N THR A 283 -11.71 13.09 -12.79
CA THR A 283 -12.97 12.73 -13.49
C THR A 283 -13.52 13.89 -14.33
N GLY A 284 -13.08 15.12 -14.04
CA GLY A 284 -13.67 16.35 -14.58
C GLY A 284 -14.90 16.84 -13.82
N ASN A 285 -15.40 16.07 -12.85
CA ASN A 285 -16.55 16.40 -12.03
C ASN A 285 -16.13 16.79 -10.61
N SER A 286 -16.92 17.63 -9.95
CA SER A 286 -16.73 17.95 -8.53
C SER A 286 -17.43 16.93 -7.62
N VAL A 287 -16.92 16.80 -6.41
CA VAL A 287 -17.41 15.93 -5.37
C VAL A 287 -17.47 16.70 -4.06
N VAL A 288 -18.64 16.73 -3.43
CA VAL A 288 -18.83 17.40 -2.14
C VAL A 288 -18.17 16.59 -1.01
N ARG A 289 -17.28 17.22 -0.24
CA ARG A 289 -16.64 16.69 0.97
C ARG A 289 -16.72 17.71 2.12
N ASP A 290 -15.98 17.45 3.19
CA ASP A 290 -15.80 18.29 4.39
C ASP A 290 -17.05 18.54 5.27
N MET A 291 -18.26 18.20 4.80
CA MET A 291 -19.48 18.16 5.62
C MET A 291 -19.34 17.30 6.90
N PHE A 292 -18.46 16.30 6.89
CA PHE A 292 -18.19 15.40 8.02
C PHE A 292 -16.87 15.69 8.78
N TYR A 293 -16.04 16.63 8.30
CA TYR A 293 -14.74 16.96 8.93
C TYR A 293 -14.80 18.28 9.71
N ASP A 294 -15.37 19.34 9.13
CA ASP A 294 -15.50 20.66 9.78
C ASP A 294 -16.93 21.24 9.70
N GLY A 295 -17.87 20.49 9.11
CA GLY A 295 -19.27 20.88 8.96
C GLY A 295 -19.56 21.75 7.74
N ASN A 296 -18.55 22.10 6.93
CA ASN A 296 -18.71 22.95 5.76
C ASN A 296 -18.60 22.11 4.47
N PRO A 297 -19.70 21.91 3.72
CA PRO A 297 -19.63 21.21 2.45
C PRO A 297 -18.77 22.01 1.47
N LYS A 298 -17.73 21.37 0.94
CA LYS A 298 -16.84 21.95 -0.06
C LYS A 298 -16.78 21.07 -1.29
N GLU A 299 -16.92 21.69 -2.45
CA GLU A 299 -16.67 21.04 -3.74
C GLU A 299 -15.17 20.84 -3.93
N GLU A 300 -14.74 19.59 -4.03
CA GLU A 300 -13.37 19.22 -4.39
C GLU A 300 -13.37 18.50 -5.75
N PRO A 301 -12.32 18.65 -6.58
CA PRO A 301 -12.22 17.90 -7.83
C PRO A 301 -12.24 16.38 -7.58
N GLY A 302 -13.07 15.66 -8.32
CA GLY A 302 -13.11 14.19 -8.30
C GLY A 302 -11.89 13.58 -8.99
N ALA A 303 -11.42 12.46 -8.45
CA ALA A 303 -10.26 11.74 -8.98
C ALA A 303 -10.38 10.22 -8.80
N VAL A 304 -9.64 9.50 -9.62
CA VAL A 304 -9.46 8.05 -9.54
C VAL A 304 -7.97 7.75 -9.47
N VAL A 305 -7.56 6.92 -8.51
CA VAL A 305 -6.20 6.38 -8.42
C VAL A 305 -6.22 4.91 -8.80
N CYS A 306 -5.33 4.51 -9.72
CA CYS A 306 -5.12 3.12 -10.07
C CYS A 306 -4.06 2.53 -9.15
N ARG A 307 -4.52 1.70 -8.21
CA ARG A 307 -3.70 0.97 -7.26
C ARG A 307 -3.27 -0.36 -7.87
N VAL A 308 -2.09 -0.84 -7.47
CA VAL A 308 -1.50 -2.08 -7.97
C VAL A 308 -0.95 -2.88 -6.81
N ALA A 309 -1.27 -4.16 -6.72
CA ALA A 309 -0.76 -5.05 -5.69
C ALA A 309 -0.79 -6.50 -6.18
N GLN A 310 0.03 -7.38 -5.61
CA GLN A 310 -0.07 -8.81 -5.91
C GLN A 310 -1.42 -9.38 -5.46
N SER A 311 -1.94 -8.87 -4.33
CA SER A 311 -3.33 -9.06 -3.94
C SER A 311 -3.84 -7.95 -3.02
N PHE A 312 -5.13 -7.66 -3.10
CA PHE A 312 -5.85 -6.79 -2.14
C PHE A 312 -6.52 -7.55 -0.98
N LEU A 313 -6.27 -8.86 -0.84
CA LEU A 313 -6.78 -9.65 0.28
C LEU A 313 -6.26 -9.15 1.63
N ARG A 314 -7.18 -9.08 2.59
CA ARG A 314 -6.97 -8.54 3.94
C ARG A 314 -7.34 -9.59 4.98
N ILE A 315 -6.95 -9.40 6.24
CA ILE A 315 -7.46 -10.22 7.35
C ILE A 315 -9.00 -10.21 7.34
N GLY A 316 -9.60 -9.04 7.13
CA GLY A 316 -11.05 -8.88 7.01
C GLY A 316 -11.75 -9.73 5.92
N SER A 317 -11.02 -10.12 4.87
CA SER A 317 -11.54 -10.99 3.79
C SER A 317 -11.87 -12.39 4.29
N PHE A 318 -11.13 -12.89 5.29
CA PHE A 318 -11.38 -14.18 5.92
C PHE A 318 -12.43 -14.05 7.03
N GLN A 319 -12.34 -12.98 7.83
CA GLN A 319 -13.22 -12.77 8.98
C GLN A 319 -14.69 -12.71 8.61
N ILE A 320 -15.04 -12.13 7.45
CA ILE A 320 -16.44 -12.02 7.04
C ILE A 320 -17.11 -13.38 6.89
N HIS A 321 -16.37 -14.38 6.43
CA HIS A 321 -16.88 -15.73 6.23
C HIS A 321 -16.95 -16.50 7.56
N ALA A 322 -15.93 -16.36 8.41
CA ALA A 322 -15.97 -16.94 9.76
C ALA A 322 -17.06 -16.34 10.66
N ALA A 323 -17.43 -15.08 10.45
CA ALA A 323 -18.48 -14.41 11.22
C ALA A 323 -19.91 -14.70 10.74
N ARG A 324 -20.11 -15.59 9.75
CA ARG A 324 -21.41 -15.90 9.14
C ARG A 324 -21.89 -17.29 9.54
N THR A 325 -22.11 -18.16 8.57
CA THR A 325 -22.72 -19.48 8.75
C THR A 325 -21.65 -20.56 8.72
N LYS A 326 -22.01 -21.79 9.11
CA LYS A 326 -21.07 -22.92 9.07
C LYS A 326 -20.64 -23.25 7.65
N GLU A 327 -21.51 -23.01 6.66
CA GLU A 327 -21.21 -23.21 5.25
C GLU A 327 -20.17 -22.21 4.75
N ASP A 328 -20.16 -20.97 5.26
CA ASP A 328 -19.16 -19.95 4.91
C ASP A 328 -17.77 -20.27 5.46
N LEU A 329 -17.63 -21.12 6.50
CA LEU A 329 -16.32 -21.53 7.00
C LEU A 329 -15.49 -22.26 5.93
N MET A 330 -16.12 -22.98 5.01
CA MET A 330 -15.44 -23.62 3.87
C MET A 330 -14.85 -22.58 2.90
N ILE A 331 -15.43 -21.38 2.83
CA ILE A 331 -14.88 -20.27 2.04
C ILE A 331 -13.60 -19.73 2.68
N VAL A 332 -13.49 -19.76 4.03
CA VAL A 332 -12.23 -19.41 4.72
C VAL A 332 -11.11 -20.34 4.24
N GLN A 333 -11.32 -21.65 4.27
CA GLN A 333 -10.35 -22.62 3.76
C GLN A 333 -10.01 -22.36 2.28
N THR A 334 -11.03 -22.18 1.44
CA THR A 334 -10.86 -21.91 0.00
C THR A 334 -10.00 -20.66 -0.24
N LEU A 335 -10.23 -19.58 0.51
CA LEU A 335 -9.43 -18.36 0.43
C LEU A 335 -7.98 -18.59 0.88
N VAL A 336 -7.75 -19.36 1.95
CA VAL A 336 -6.40 -19.65 2.42
C VAL A 336 -5.65 -20.49 1.39
N ASP A 337 -6.29 -21.53 0.86
CA ASP A 337 -5.73 -22.38 -0.20
C ASP A 337 -5.40 -21.57 -1.46
N TYR A 338 -6.29 -20.68 -1.88
CA TYR A 338 -6.05 -19.75 -2.99
C TYR A 338 -4.82 -18.87 -2.74
N VAL A 339 -4.75 -18.24 -1.57
CA VAL A 339 -3.64 -17.35 -1.22
C VAL A 339 -2.32 -18.11 -1.15
N ILE A 340 -2.33 -19.31 -0.56
CA ILE A 340 -1.13 -20.16 -0.52
C ILE A 340 -0.70 -20.53 -1.93
N HIS A 341 -1.63 -20.98 -2.78
CA HIS A 341 -1.32 -21.40 -4.14
C HIS A 341 -0.65 -20.29 -4.97
N TYR A 342 -1.17 -19.07 -4.93
CA TYR A 342 -0.70 -17.98 -5.80
C TYR A 342 0.34 -17.06 -5.16
N HIS A 343 0.36 -16.92 -3.83
CA HIS A 343 1.20 -15.93 -3.15
C HIS A 343 2.20 -16.54 -2.15
N PHE A 344 2.02 -17.81 -1.77
CA PHE A 344 2.94 -18.55 -0.91
C PHE A 344 3.21 -19.98 -1.44
N PRO A 345 3.52 -20.16 -2.74
CA PRO A 345 3.56 -21.48 -3.37
C PRO A 345 4.63 -22.42 -2.78
N HIS A 346 5.65 -21.88 -2.11
CA HIS A 346 6.65 -22.68 -1.40
C HIS A 346 6.08 -23.47 -0.23
N LEU A 347 4.93 -23.06 0.33
CA LEU A 347 4.27 -23.78 1.42
C LEU A 347 3.54 -25.05 0.97
N ASN A 348 3.13 -25.14 -0.30
CA ASN A 348 2.51 -26.36 -0.85
C ASN A 348 3.50 -27.54 -0.91
N ARG A 349 4.80 -27.25 -1.08
CA ARG A 349 5.84 -28.30 -1.15
C ARG A 349 6.13 -28.94 0.20
N ILE A 350 5.79 -28.25 1.30
CA ILE A 350 5.99 -28.74 2.66
C ILE A 350 5.02 -29.89 2.96
N SER A 351 3.75 -29.76 2.54
CA SER A 351 2.75 -30.83 2.71
C SER A 351 3.08 -32.10 1.91
N GLU A 352 3.59 -31.96 0.68
CA GLU A 352 3.87 -33.12 -0.19
C GLU A 352 5.06 -33.96 0.30
N ALA A 353 6.10 -33.32 0.85
CA ALA A 353 7.28 -34.02 1.37
C ALA A 353 7.01 -34.74 2.70
N ASP A 354 6.10 -34.22 3.52
CA ASP A 354 5.73 -34.81 4.82
C ASP A 354 4.70 -35.94 4.66
N GLU A 355 3.77 -35.86 3.69
CA GLU A 355 2.84 -36.95 3.36
C GLU A 355 3.56 -38.19 2.81
N ALA A 356 4.63 -38.00 2.02
CA ALA A 356 5.42 -39.09 1.46
C ALA A 356 6.28 -39.84 2.49
N ASN A 357 6.50 -39.28 3.69
CA ASN A 357 7.44 -39.79 4.70
C ASN A 357 6.81 -40.18 6.05
N SER A 358 5.48 -40.15 6.20
CA SER A 358 4.84 -40.31 7.51
C SER A 358 4.28 -41.71 7.77
N SER A 359 5.06 -42.51 8.51
CA SER A 359 4.57 -43.53 9.46
C SER A 359 4.50 -42.98 10.90
N THR A 360 4.63 -41.66 11.08
CA THR A 360 4.65 -40.95 12.36
C THR A 360 3.89 -39.63 12.25
N SER A 361 2.75 -39.54 12.94
CA SER A 361 1.69 -38.52 12.85
C SER A 361 2.06 -37.06 13.19
N SER A 362 3.12 -36.49 12.63
CA SER A 362 3.42 -35.05 12.73
C SER A 362 3.81 -34.49 11.36
N GLY A 363 2.88 -34.51 10.41
CA GLY A 363 3.00 -33.70 9.19
C GLY A 363 2.86 -32.23 9.52
N LYS A 364 3.67 -31.35 8.92
CA LYS A 364 3.55 -29.91 9.14
C LYS A 364 2.25 -29.38 8.55
N ASN A 365 1.44 -28.73 9.39
CA ASN A 365 0.21 -28.09 8.96
C ASN A 365 0.53 -26.84 8.10
N LYS A 366 0.23 -26.89 6.80
CA LYS A 366 0.48 -25.77 5.86
C LYS A 366 -0.20 -24.46 6.29
N TYR A 367 -1.34 -24.53 6.99
CA TYR A 367 -2.07 -23.36 7.46
C TYR A 367 -1.35 -22.67 8.63
N LEU A 368 -0.70 -23.43 9.50
CA LEU A 368 0.19 -22.89 10.53
C LEU A 368 1.39 -22.18 9.90
N GLU A 369 2.07 -22.82 8.95
CA GLU A 369 3.23 -22.21 8.26
C GLU A 369 2.83 -20.91 7.54
N TRP A 370 1.64 -20.88 6.95
CA TRP A 370 1.08 -19.65 6.39
C TRP A 370 0.83 -18.57 7.45
N LEU A 371 0.20 -18.91 8.59
CA LEU A 371 0.01 -17.97 9.70
C LEU A 371 1.34 -17.41 10.21
N ILE A 372 2.36 -18.27 10.35
CA ILE A 372 3.73 -17.90 10.73
C ILE A 372 4.29 -16.86 9.76
N GLU A 373 4.21 -17.11 8.46
CA GLU A 373 4.77 -16.19 7.46
C GLU A 373 4.00 -14.87 7.40
N VAL A 374 2.67 -14.89 7.52
CA VAL A 374 1.85 -13.66 7.63
C VAL A 374 2.24 -12.85 8.87
N ALA A 375 2.47 -13.52 10.00
CA ALA A 375 2.90 -12.90 11.25
C ALA A 375 4.30 -12.26 11.10
N GLU A 376 5.26 -12.97 10.52
CA GLU A 376 6.61 -12.43 10.28
C GLU A 376 6.61 -11.24 9.32
N ARG A 377 5.86 -11.32 8.21
CA ARG A 377 5.73 -10.23 7.24
C ARG A 377 5.10 -8.99 7.89
N THR A 378 4.06 -9.18 8.71
CA THR A 378 3.42 -8.10 9.47
C THR A 378 4.37 -7.48 10.49
N ALA A 379 5.16 -8.30 11.19
CA ALA A 379 6.18 -7.85 12.12
C ALA A 379 7.25 -6.97 11.45
N VAL A 380 7.77 -7.41 10.31
CA VAL A 380 8.75 -6.65 9.52
C VAL A 380 8.15 -5.34 9.01
N LEU A 381 6.92 -5.36 8.50
CA LEU A 381 6.21 -4.17 8.03
C LEU A 381 6.11 -3.11 9.14
N ILE A 382 5.60 -3.50 10.31
CA ILE A 382 5.39 -2.57 11.42
C ILE A 382 6.73 -2.10 11.99
N ALA A 383 7.74 -2.96 12.10
CA ALA A 383 9.08 -2.55 12.52
C ALA A 383 9.66 -1.48 11.58
N LYS A 384 9.46 -1.61 10.27
CA LYS A 384 9.84 -0.59 9.29
C LYS A 384 9.06 0.71 9.45
N TRP A 385 7.75 0.65 9.73
CA TRP A 385 6.97 1.85 10.06
C TRP A 385 7.51 2.57 11.30
N GLN A 386 7.80 1.83 12.37
CA GLN A 386 8.43 2.39 13.57
C GLN A 386 9.79 3.02 13.24
N GLY A 387 10.57 2.41 12.34
CA GLY A 387 11.89 2.90 11.95
C GLY A 387 11.89 4.19 11.11
N VAL A 388 10.82 4.49 10.38
CA VAL A 388 10.68 5.73 9.58
C VAL A 388 9.73 6.74 10.20
N GLY A 389 9.15 6.44 11.37
CA GLY A 389 8.18 7.32 12.01
C GLY A 389 6.84 7.38 11.29
N PHE A 390 6.44 6.33 10.56
CA PHE A 390 5.14 6.29 9.88
C PHE A 390 4.04 5.84 10.84
N THR A 391 2.92 6.56 10.86
CA THR A 391 1.69 6.19 11.57
C THR A 391 0.54 6.02 10.58
N HIS A 392 -0.01 4.81 10.50
CA HIS A 392 -1.08 4.47 9.56
C HIS A 392 -2.41 5.17 9.88
N GLY A 393 -2.73 5.35 11.16
CA GLY A 393 -3.91 6.06 11.66
C GLY A 393 -5.25 5.29 11.63
N VAL A 394 -5.36 4.20 10.88
CA VAL A 394 -6.57 3.34 10.80
C VAL A 394 -6.19 1.88 10.61
N LEU A 395 -5.55 1.30 11.63
CA LEU A 395 -5.02 -0.07 11.56
C LEU A 395 -6.08 -1.11 11.96
N ASN A 396 -7.25 -1.01 11.32
CA ASN A 396 -8.33 -1.99 11.42
C ASN A 396 -7.93 -3.31 10.74
N THR A 397 -8.60 -4.42 11.05
CA THR A 397 -8.28 -5.71 10.40
C THR A 397 -8.63 -5.75 8.91
N ASP A 398 -9.60 -4.93 8.46
CA ASP A 398 -9.85 -4.73 7.03
C ASP A 398 -8.72 -3.97 6.33
N ASN A 399 -7.80 -3.31 7.03
CA ASN A 399 -6.63 -2.63 6.46
C ASN A 399 -5.31 -3.39 6.69
N MET A 400 -5.37 -4.68 7.03
CA MET A 400 -4.20 -5.52 7.20
C MET A 400 -4.08 -6.49 6.04
N SER A 401 -3.15 -6.23 5.11
CA SER A 401 -2.85 -7.14 4.01
C SER A 401 -2.25 -8.45 4.53
N VAL A 402 -2.75 -9.59 4.05
CA VAL A 402 -2.15 -10.90 4.37
C VAL A 402 -0.79 -11.12 3.68
N LEU A 403 -0.41 -10.27 2.73
CA LEU A 403 0.92 -10.29 2.11
C LEU A 403 1.94 -9.42 2.88
N GLY A 404 1.51 -8.73 3.94
CA GLY A 404 2.35 -7.80 4.72
C GLY A 404 2.63 -6.49 3.98
N LEU A 405 1.67 -5.98 3.21
CA LEU A 405 1.76 -4.70 2.50
C LEU A 405 1.12 -3.55 3.30
N THR A 406 1.73 -2.36 3.26
CA THR A 406 1.02 -1.12 3.58
C THR A 406 -0.13 -0.93 2.58
N ILE A 407 -1.35 -0.73 3.06
CA ILE A 407 -2.57 -0.69 2.24
C ILE A 407 -3.55 0.36 2.77
N ASP A 408 -4.30 1.01 1.89
CA ASP A 408 -5.35 1.99 2.24
C ASP A 408 -4.86 3.21 3.03
N TYR A 409 -4.14 4.06 2.30
CA TYR A 409 -3.66 5.36 2.73
C TYR A 409 -4.81 6.36 2.99
N GLY A 410 -5.38 6.31 4.19
CA GLY A 410 -6.38 7.27 4.67
C GLY A 410 -5.76 8.43 5.44
N PRO A 411 -6.08 8.60 6.74
CA PRO A 411 -5.45 9.61 7.58
C PRO A 411 -4.12 9.10 8.13
N PHE A 412 -3.16 8.81 7.26
CA PHE A 412 -1.78 8.49 7.69
C PHE A 412 -0.99 9.77 7.97
N GLY A 413 0.14 9.65 8.67
CA GLY A 413 1.08 10.73 8.90
C GLY A 413 2.47 10.21 9.25
N PHE A 414 3.49 11.01 8.99
CA PHE A 414 4.86 10.75 9.44
C PHE A 414 5.17 11.65 10.62
N LEU A 415 5.99 11.19 11.55
CA LEU A 415 6.47 11.99 12.66
C LEU A 415 7.37 13.12 12.13
N ASP A 416 6.92 14.36 12.32
CA ASP A 416 7.81 15.51 12.38
C ASP A 416 8.50 15.49 13.74
N ALA A 417 8.00 16.25 14.72
CA ALA A 417 8.44 16.13 16.12
C ALA A 417 8.14 14.71 16.65
N PHE A 418 9.14 14.08 17.27
CA PHE A 418 8.95 12.77 17.86
C PHE A 418 7.93 12.84 19.00
N ASP A 419 6.80 12.17 18.81
CA ASP A 419 5.77 12.00 19.82
C ASP A 419 5.25 10.56 19.76
N PRO A 420 5.53 9.72 20.77
CA PRO A 420 5.05 8.35 20.78
C PRO A 420 3.52 8.25 20.77
N LYS A 421 2.80 9.30 21.20
CA LYS A 421 1.33 9.35 21.26
C LYS A 421 0.72 9.99 20.01
N TYR A 422 1.51 10.32 18.98
CA TYR A 422 1.01 10.91 17.75
C TYR A 422 0.02 9.98 17.05
N THR A 423 -1.17 10.51 16.76
CA THR A 423 -2.14 9.89 15.83
C THR A 423 -2.55 10.95 14.80
N PRO A 424 -2.39 10.68 13.49
CA PRO A 424 -2.85 11.57 12.42
C PRO A 424 -4.38 11.54 12.24
N ASN A 425 -5.05 10.53 12.80
CA ASN A 425 -6.48 10.36 12.62
C ASN A 425 -7.26 11.08 13.72
N THR A 426 -7.99 12.13 13.35
CA THR A 426 -8.81 12.90 14.30
C THR A 426 -9.96 12.08 14.89
N THR A 427 -10.46 11.05 14.18
CA THR A 427 -11.52 10.16 14.70
C THR A 427 -11.01 9.12 15.68
N ASP A 428 -9.69 8.95 15.78
CA ASP A 428 -9.05 8.10 16.79
C ASP A 428 -8.97 8.81 18.16
N LEU A 429 -9.29 10.11 18.24
CA LEU A 429 -9.31 10.86 19.48
C LEU A 429 -10.64 10.69 20.25
N PRO A 430 -10.61 10.64 21.59
CA PRO A 430 -9.45 10.75 22.47
C PRO A 430 -8.68 9.43 22.69
N GLY A 431 -9.17 8.30 22.16
CA GLY A 431 -8.70 6.94 22.47
C GLY A 431 -7.27 6.64 22.04
N ARG A 432 -6.78 7.23 20.94
CA ARG A 432 -5.43 7.07 20.38
C ARG A 432 -5.06 5.60 20.14
N ARG A 433 -6.04 4.77 19.75
CA ARG A 433 -5.85 3.32 19.54
C ARG A 433 -4.74 3.08 18.53
N TYR A 434 -4.69 3.88 17.47
CA TYR A 434 -3.75 3.73 16.36
C TYR A 434 -2.59 4.74 16.38
N CYS A 435 -2.27 5.29 17.55
CA CYS A 435 -1.08 6.13 17.69
C CYS A 435 0.22 5.38 17.41
N PHE A 436 1.27 6.12 17.09
CA PHE A 436 2.59 5.60 16.68
C PHE A 436 3.12 4.48 17.59
N ALA A 437 3.09 4.68 18.91
CA ALA A 437 3.62 3.69 19.86
C ALA A 437 2.79 2.40 19.93
N ASN A 438 1.50 2.44 19.59
CA ASN A 438 0.58 1.30 19.71
C ASN A 438 0.57 0.40 18.47
N GLN A 439 1.12 0.84 17.33
CA GLN A 439 1.08 0.05 16.09
C GLN A 439 1.61 -1.38 16.25
N PRO A 440 2.70 -1.66 16.99
CA PRO A 440 3.18 -3.02 17.23
C PRO A 440 2.16 -3.91 17.96
N ASP A 441 1.53 -3.41 19.01
CA ASP A 441 0.54 -4.18 19.78
C ASP A 441 -0.76 -4.39 18.99
N ILE A 442 -1.16 -3.38 18.21
CA ILE A 442 -2.33 -3.50 17.31
C ILE A 442 -2.05 -4.49 16.17
N GLY A 443 -0.83 -4.55 15.65
CA GLY A 443 -0.42 -5.56 14.67
C GLY A 443 -0.61 -6.98 15.20
N LEU A 444 -0.13 -7.25 16.41
CA LEU A 444 -0.36 -8.52 17.09
C LEU A 444 -1.85 -8.77 17.29
N TRP A 445 -2.60 -7.77 17.76
CA TRP A 445 -4.04 -7.90 17.96
C TRP A 445 -4.78 -8.28 16.66
N ASN A 446 -4.43 -7.66 15.54
CA ASN A 446 -5.00 -8.00 14.24
C ASN A 446 -4.65 -9.44 13.82
N LEU A 447 -3.43 -9.92 14.08
CA LEU A 447 -3.03 -11.31 13.83
C LEU A 447 -3.79 -12.30 14.73
N MET A 448 -4.09 -11.95 15.98
CA MET A 448 -4.95 -12.77 16.85
C MET A 448 -6.36 -12.93 16.26
N GLN A 449 -6.87 -11.89 15.59
CA GLN A 449 -8.16 -11.99 14.90
C GLN A 449 -8.09 -12.91 13.66
N LEU A 450 -6.96 -12.94 12.95
CA LEU A 450 -6.71 -13.91 11.88
C LEU A 450 -6.60 -15.33 12.44
N ALA A 451 -5.81 -15.56 13.48
CA ALA A 451 -5.66 -16.87 14.10
C ALA A 451 -7.00 -17.43 14.62
N THR A 452 -7.83 -16.59 15.27
CA THR A 452 -9.20 -16.95 15.65
C THR A 452 -10.02 -17.38 14.43
N THR A 453 -9.93 -16.66 13.31
CA THR A 453 -10.64 -17.01 12.06
C THR A 453 -10.24 -18.39 11.54
N LEU A 454 -8.95 -18.75 11.63
CA LEU A 454 -8.44 -20.05 11.21
C LEU A 454 -8.84 -21.18 12.16
N LYS A 455 -8.90 -20.91 13.47
CA LYS A 455 -9.41 -21.86 14.47
C LYS A 455 -10.89 -22.16 14.27
N GLU A 456 -11.72 -21.13 14.05
CA GLU A 456 -13.16 -21.32 13.77
C GLU A 456 -13.40 -22.16 12.50
N ALA A 457 -12.53 -22.03 11.50
CA ALA A 457 -12.55 -22.85 10.29
C ALA A 457 -11.90 -24.24 10.45
N ASN A 458 -11.46 -24.60 11.66
CA ASN A 458 -10.74 -25.85 11.98
C ASN A 458 -9.48 -26.08 11.13
N LEU A 459 -8.78 -25.01 10.74
CA LEU A 459 -7.54 -25.08 9.96
C LEU A 459 -6.30 -25.18 10.83
N ILE A 460 -6.38 -24.67 12.05
CA ILE A 460 -5.32 -24.74 13.06
C ILE A 460 -5.93 -24.99 14.44
N SER A 461 -5.15 -25.59 15.33
CA SER A 461 -5.46 -25.78 16.75
C SER A 461 -5.09 -24.55 17.60
N GLU A 462 -5.43 -24.58 18.90
CA GLU A 462 -5.02 -23.54 19.85
C GLU A 462 -3.50 -23.46 20.00
N GLU A 463 -2.83 -24.61 20.11
CA GLU A 463 -1.37 -24.68 20.24
C GLU A 463 -0.66 -24.11 19.00
N GLU A 464 -1.14 -24.46 17.80
CA GLU A 464 -0.62 -23.92 16.55
C GLU A 464 -0.85 -22.40 16.44
N SER A 465 -2.01 -21.92 16.88
CA SER A 465 -2.30 -20.47 16.97
C SER A 465 -1.29 -19.77 17.87
N GLU A 466 -0.96 -20.31 19.04
CA GLU A 466 0.05 -19.74 19.95
C GLU A 466 1.45 -19.71 19.30
N ILE A 467 1.85 -20.78 18.60
CA ILE A 467 3.13 -20.85 17.86
C ILE A 467 3.21 -19.72 16.82
N GLY A 468 2.18 -19.58 15.97
CA GLY A 468 2.14 -18.55 14.93
C GLY A 468 2.20 -17.12 15.50
N LEU A 469 1.46 -16.86 16.58
CA LEU A 469 1.42 -15.54 17.22
C LEU A 469 2.72 -15.19 17.96
N ASN A 470 3.38 -16.15 18.60
CA ASN A 470 4.67 -15.92 19.25
C ASN A 470 5.74 -15.49 18.26
N ARG A 471 5.68 -16.01 17.03
CA ARG A 471 6.63 -15.67 15.98
C ARG A 471 6.62 -14.19 15.58
N TYR A 472 5.46 -13.53 15.67
CA TYR A 472 5.34 -12.08 15.46
C TYR A 472 6.27 -11.30 16.40
N GLY A 473 6.20 -11.60 17.70
CA GLY A 473 6.94 -10.86 18.72
C GLY A 473 8.45 -11.00 18.57
N GLU A 474 8.91 -12.23 18.29
CA GLU A 474 10.32 -12.52 18.01
C GLU A 474 10.82 -11.75 16.79
N ARG A 475 10.09 -11.87 15.66
CA ARG A 475 10.51 -11.27 14.39
C ARG A 475 10.46 -9.74 14.44
N PHE A 476 9.46 -9.16 15.11
CA PHE A 476 9.36 -7.71 15.28
C PHE A 476 10.57 -7.17 16.04
N MET A 477 10.92 -7.81 17.17
CA MET A 477 12.06 -7.39 17.97
C MET A 477 13.39 -7.60 17.24
N GLU A 478 13.53 -8.66 16.45
CA GLU A 478 14.71 -8.88 15.61
C GLU A 478 14.88 -7.73 14.59
N GLU A 479 13.86 -7.45 13.79
CA GLU A 479 13.91 -6.40 12.76
C GLU A 479 14.07 -5.01 13.38
N TYR A 480 13.34 -4.69 14.45
CA TYR A 480 13.45 -3.40 15.14
C TYR A 480 14.86 -3.16 15.68
N LYS A 481 15.47 -4.18 16.32
CA LYS A 481 16.86 -4.08 16.81
C LYS A 481 17.83 -3.82 15.67
N GLN A 482 17.70 -4.54 14.55
CA GLN A 482 18.55 -4.36 13.38
C GLN A 482 18.37 -2.97 12.74
N LEU A 483 17.13 -2.50 12.59
CA LEU A 483 16.83 -1.18 12.04
C LEU A 483 17.41 -0.05 12.90
N MET A 484 17.14 -0.07 14.20
CA MET A 484 17.59 0.99 15.11
C MET A 484 19.12 1.02 15.24
N SER A 485 19.77 -0.14 15.25
CA SER A 485 21.24 -0.22 15.26
C SER A 485 21.83 0.38 13.99
N ARG A 486 21.27 0.04 12.81
CA ARG A 486 21.70 0.61 11.52
C ARG A 486 21.45 2.12 11.42
N LYS A 487 20.31 2.61 11.91
CA LYS A 487 19.98 4.05 11.95
C LYS A 487 20.91 4.86 12.85
N LEU A 488 21.61 4.21 13.77
CA LEU A 488 22.60 4.83 14.66
C LEU A 488 24.04 4.44 14.32
N GLY A 489 24.28 3.68 13.25
CA GLY A 489 25.63 3.21 12.91
C GLY A 489 26.28 2.36 14.01
N LEU A 490 25.49 1.64 14.81
CA LEU A 490 25.96 0.77 15.89
C LEU A 490 26.25 -0.64 15.37
N LYS A 491 27.27 -1.29 15.93
CA LYS A 491 27.56 -2.71 15.65
C LYS A 491 26.50 -3.65 16.22
N GLU A 492 26.06 -3.35 17.43
CA GLU A 492 25.13 -4.16 18.21
C GLU A 492 24.03 -3.27 18.80
N TYR A 493 22.88 -3.88 19.06
CA TYR A 493 21.74 -3.17 19.63
C TYR A 493 22.01 -2.76 21.08
N ASN A 494 21.98 -1.46 21.35
CA ASN A 494 22.07 -0.92 22.71
C ASN A 494 20.73 -0.30 23.14
N ARG A 495 19.98 -1.06 23.96
CA ARG A 495 18.65 -0.67 24.46
C ARG A 495 18.68 0.67 25.20
N ASP A 496 19.62 0.85 26.11
CA ASP A 496 19.66 2.03 26.98
C ASP A 496 20.02 3.28 26.20
N LEU A 497 20.94 3.16 25.25
CA LEU A 497 21.33 4.26 24.37
C LEU A 497 20.15 4.71 23.50
N ILE A 498 19.43 3.77 22.89
CA ILE A 498 18.26 4.05 22.05
C ILE A 498 17.12 4.65 22.88
N ASN A 499 16.81 4.07 24.04
CA ASN A 499 15.75 4.58 24.91
C ASN A 499 16.03 6.00 25.40
N LYS A 500 17.29 6.31 25.75
CA LYS A 500 17.69 7.67 26.16
C LYS A 500 17.56 8.66 25.00
N LEU A 501 17.94 8.28 23.78
CA LEU A 501 17.75 9.10 22.58
C LEU A 501 16.28 9.43 22.38
N LEU A 502 15.43 8.40 22.30
CA LEU A 502 13.99 8.57 22.05
C LEU A 502 13.32 9.38 23.17
N SER A 503 13.74 9.20 24.42
CA SER A 503 13.25 10.00 25.56
C SER A 503 13.61 11.48 25.42
N ASN A 504 14.86 11.78 25.05
CA ASN A 504 15.30 13.14 24.81
C ASN A 504 14.54 13.77 23.63
N MET A 505 14.39 13.03 22.52
CA MET A 505 13.61 13.49 21.36
C MET A 505 12.15 13.78 21.72
N ALA A 506 11.53 12.93 22.55
CA ALA A 506 10.13 13.08 22.93
C ALA A 506 9.91 14.30 23.84
N PHE A 507 10.83 14.51 24.78
CA PHE A 507 10.77 15.64 25.72
C PHE A 507 10.99 16.97 24.99
N ASP A 508 12.03 17.04 24.16
CA ASP A 508 12.43 18.28 23.47
C ASP A 508 11.70 18.46 22.11
N LYS A 509 10.78 17.56 21.75
CA LYS A 509 10.01 17.55 20.49
C LYS A 509 10.89 17.67 19.25
N VAL A 510 12.00 16.93 19.26
CA VAL A 510 12.98 16.92 18.16
C VAL A 510 12.39 16.24 16.94
N ASP A 511 12.66 16.81 15.77
CA ASP A 511 12.28 16.21 14.49
C ASP A 511 12.90 14.82 14.30
N TYR A 512 12.06 13.80 14.09
CA TYR A 512 12.46 12.40 14.06
C TYR A 512 13.46 12.13 12.93
N THR A 513 13.08 12.48 11.70
CA THR A 513 13.87 12.21 10.50
C THR A 513 15.19 12.97 10.50
N ASN A 514 15.13 14.28 10.78
CA ASN A 514 16.28 15.15 10.75
C ASN A 514 17.26 14.84 11.88
N CYS A 515 16.80 14.37 13.04
CA CYS A 515 17.68 13.92 14.11
C CYS A 515 18.57 12.75 13.65
N PHE A 516 17.97 11.67 13.14
CA PHE A 516 18.75 10.54 12.64
C PHE A 516 19.66 10.96 11.49
N ARG A 517 19.19 11.81 10.58
CA ARG A 517 20.00 12.32 9.47
C ARG A 517 21.22 13.11 9.97
N ALA A 518 21.04 13.98 10.95
CA ALA A 518 22.11 14.78 11.56
C ALA A 518 23.16 13.89 12.26
N LEU A 519 22.71 12.82 12.92
CA LEU A 519 23.60 11.83 13.55
C LEU A 519 24.48 11.08 12.55
N GLY A 520 24.08 11.01 11.28
CA GLY A 520 24.87 10.40 10.20
C GLY A 520 26.22 11.06 9.92
N ASN A 521 26.42 12.29 10.39
CA ASN A 521 27.68 13.02 10.26
C ASN A 521 28.56 12.93 11.51
N VAL A 522 28.10 12.25 12.56
CA VAL A 522 28.84 12.08 13.81
C VAL A 522 29.92 11.02 13.64
N LYS A 523 31.14 11.35 14.06
CA LYS A 523 32.28 10.42 14.08
C LYS A 523 32.46 9.82 15.47
N SER A 524 33.06 8.64 15.52
CA SER A 524 33.57 8.11 16.78
C SER A 524 34.68 9.03 17.29
N SER A 525 34.63 9.35 18.59
CA SER A 525 35.63 10.16 19.27
C SER A 525 35.54 9.90 20.78
N SER A 526 36.70 9.65 21.40
CA SER A 526 36.85 9.56 22.86
C SER A 526 37.13 10.90 23.53
N ASP A 527 37.63 11.89 22.78
CA ASP A 527 38.26 13.11 23.33
C ASP A 527 37.53 14.40 22.91
N ALA A 528 36.29 14.30 22.45
CA ALA A 528 35.52 15.47 22.02
C ALA A 528 35.15 16.37 23.20
N VAL A 529 35.40 17.68 23.05
CA VAL A 529 35.01 18.70 24.02
C VAL A 529 33.48 18.84 24.06
N ASP A 530 32.90 19.03 25.25
CA ASP A 530 31.45 19.10 25.46
C ASP A 530 30.71 20.08 24.52
N GLU A 531 31.33 21.24 24.24
CA GLU A 531 30.77 22.25 23.32
C GLU A 531 30.71 21.79 21.85
N ASP A 532 31.58 20.86 21.47
CA ASP A 532 31.68 20.37 20.10
C ASP A 532 30.72 19.20 19.83
N LEU A 533 30.35 18.45 20.87
CA LEU A 533 29.48 17.28 20.77
C LEU A 533 28.10 17.60 20.20
N LEU A 534 27.56 18.79 20.44
CA LEU A 534 26.23 19.19 19.94
C LEU A 534 26.26 19.81 18.55
N LYS A 535 27.44 20.19 18.02
CA LYS A 535 27.55 20.85 16.70
C LYS A 535 26.82 20.09 15.58
N PRO A 536 26.93 18.76 15.46
CA PRO A 536 26.29 18.01 14.37
C PRO A 536 24.75 18.04 14.41
N ILE A 537 24.15 18.15 15.60
CA ILE A 537 22.70 18.10 15.81
C ILE A 537 22.09 19.46 16.15
N LYS A 538 22.89 20.55 16.13
CA LYS A 538 22.43 21.90 16.50
C LYS A 538 21.21 22.35 15.69
N GLY A 539 21.10 21.95 14.42
CA GLY A 539 19.98 22.32 13.55
C GLY A 539 18.63 21.69 13.92
N VAL A 540 18.62 20.63 14.73
CA VAL A 540 17.38 19.94 15.16
C VAL A 540 17.04 20.18 16.63
N LEU A 541 17.98 20.76 17.39
CA LEU A 541 17.74 21.15 18.77
C LEU A 541 17.21 22.59 18.80
N LEU A 542 15.97 22.75 19.28
CA LEU A 542 15.42 24.06 19.60
C LEU A 542 16.21 24.71 20.77
N GLU A 543 15.95 25.99 21.05
CA GLU A 543 16.54 26.66 22.21
C GLU A 543 16.23 25.87 23.48
N THR A 544 17.28 25.29 24.07
CA THR A 544 17.18 24.33 25.18
C THR A 544 17.80 24.92 26.44
N SER A 545 17.21 24.59 27.60
CA SER A 545 17.76 24.95 28.91
C SER A 545 19.14 24.31 29.12
N LYS A 546 19.89 24.80 30.12
CA LYS A 546 21.23 24.23 30.44
C LYS A 546 21.13 22.74 30.80
N GLU A 547 20.09 22.36 31.52
CA GLU A 547 19.81 20.99 31.95
C GLU A 547 19.53 20.09 30.74
N ARG A 548 18.73 20.57 29.78
CA ARG A 548 18.45 19.82 28.55
C ARG A 548 19.69 19.68 27.67
N LYS A 549 20.49 20.74 27.53
CA LYS A 549 21.79 20.66 26.83
C LYS A 549 22.70 19.61 27.46
N LYS A 550 22.78 19.56 28.79
CA LYS A 550 23.55 18.54 29.51
C LYS A 550 23.06 17.12 29.18
N ALA A 551 21.74 16.89 29.16
CA ALA A 551 21.19 15.57 28.82
C ALA A 551 21.58 15.08 27.41
N TRP A 552 21.63 15.99 26.43
CA TRP A 552 22.11 15.67 25.08
C TRP A 552 23.62 15.45 25.02
N ILE A 553 24.41 16.24 25.75
CA ILE A 553 25.87 16.05 25.85
C ILE A 553 26.19 14.69 26.48
N ASP A 554 25.54 14.36 27.60
CA ASP A 554 25.71 13.07 28.28
C ASP A 554 25.35 11.90 27.35
N TRP A 555 24.28 12.03 26.55
CA TRP A 555 23.92 11.03 25.54
C TRP A 555 24.95 10.95 24.41
N MET A 556 25.39 12.08 23.87
CA MET A 556 26.40 12.13 22.80
C MET A 556 27.72 11.48 23.22
N LYS A 557 28.17 11.67 24.46
CA LYS A 557 29.35 10.99 25.01
C LYS A 557 29.25 9.46 24.94
N LEU A 558 28.09 8.92 25.30
CA LEU A 558 27.83 7.48 25.22
C LEU A 558 27.75 6.99 23.76
N TYR A 559 27.18 7.82 22.88
CA TYR A 559 27.01 7.50 21.46
C TYR A 559 28.35 7.49 20.70
N THR A 560 29.20 8.49 20.88
CA THR A 560 30.48 8.59 20.14
C THR A 560 31.47 7.49 20.49
N GLN A 561 31.33 6.88 21.67
CA GLN A 561 32.10 5.70 22.08
C GLN A 561 31.67 4.41 21.35
N GLN A 562 30.46 4.37 20.78
CA GLN A 562 29.88 3.15 20.20
C GLN A 562 29.65 3.21 18.69
N VAL A 563 29.54 4.42 18.11
CA VAL A 563 29.30 4.61 16.68
C VAL A 563 30.49 4.15 15.83
N ILE A 564 30.20 3.49 14.70
CA ILE A 564 31.23 3.09 13.73
C ILE A 564 31.10 3.97 12.48
N PHE A 565 32.09 4.85 12.25
CA PHE A 565 32.02 5.93 11.25
C PHE A 565 31.72 5.47 9.81
N LEU A 566 32.33 4.35 9.36
CA LEU A 566 32.15 3.83 7.99
C LEU A 566 30.72 3.29 7.73
N VAL A 567 29.99 2.88 8.77
CA VAL A 567 28.60 2.38 8.68
C VAL A 567 27.59 3.53 8.76
N CYS A 568 27.92 4.56 9.55
CA CYS A 568 27.08 5.72 9.85
C CYS A 568 26.63 6.47 8.57
N PHE A 569 27.56 6.79 7.65
CA PHE A 569 27.22 7.59 6.46
C PHE A 569 26.29 6.85 5.49
N TYR A 570 26.59 5.58 5.17
CA TYR A 570 25.86 4.81 4.16
C TYR A 570 24.52 4.24 4.67
N CYS A 571 24.45 3.79 5.92
CA CYS A 571 23.21 3.25 6.49
C CYS A 571 22.21 4.36 6.83
N ILE A 572 22.66 5.51 7.33
CA ILE A 572 21.77 6.59 7.75
C ILE A 572 21.26 7.40 6.57
N HIS A 573 22.06 7.63 5.53
CA HIS A 573 21.57 8.32 4.33
C HIS A 573 20.53 7.49 3.55
N ASN A 574 20.62 6.15 3.61
CA ASN A 574 19.66 5.25 2.95
C ASN A 574 18.41 4.92 3.80
N LEU A 575 18.48 5.01 5.13
CA LEU A 575 17.37 4.69 6.06
C LEU A 575 16.75 5.93 6.75
N SER A 576 17.32 7.11 6.52
CA SER A 576 16.82 8.43 6.97
C SER A 576 16.81 9.39 5.77
N PRO A 577 15.96 9.10 4.76
CA PRO A 577 15.73 9.98 3.60
C PRO A 577 15.42 11.42 4.03
N LEU A 578 15.76 12.40 3.19
CA LEU A 578 15.09 13.71 3.26
C LEU A 578 13.65 13.46 2.83
N ILE A 579 12.72 13.48 3.78
CA ILE A 579 11.31 13.44 3.45
C ILE A 579 10.72 14.82 3.69
N PRO A 580 10.39 15.60 2.65
CA PRO A 580 9.70 16.88 2.81
C PRO A 580 8.22 16.63 3.18
N MET A 581 7.94 15.98 4.31
CA MET A 581 6.62 15.39 4.59
C MET A 581 5.49 16.40 4.78
N ARG A 582 5.74 17.47 5.54
CA ARG A 582 4.67 18.40 5.91
C ARG A 582 4.13 19.22 4.74
N LEU A 583 5.00 19.66 3.82
CA LEU A 583 4.60 20.42 2.64
C LEU A 583 3.98 19.54 1.54
N LEU A 584 4.41 18.28 1.41
CA LEU A 584 3.91 17.37 0.38
C LEU A 584 2.52 16.79 0.71
N PHE A 585 2.19 16.55 1.99
CA PHE A 585 1.00 15.78 2.37
C PHE A 585 -0.04 16.52 3.23
N GLU A 586 0.32 17.61 3.91
CA GLU A 586 -0.60 18.41 4.76
C GLU A 586 -0.94 19.79 4.18
N GLY A 587 -0.18 20.27 3.18
CA GLY A 587 -0.41 21.58 2.59
C GLY A 587 -1.78 21.69 1.94
N HIS A 588 -2.46 22.83 2.12
CA HIS A 588 -3.42 23.32 1.13
C HIS A 588 -2.65 23.51 -0.18
N ILE A 589 -2.57 22.46 -0.99
CA ILE A 589 -1.86 22.49 -2.27
C ILE A 589 -2.62 23.44 -3.19
N SER A 590 -2.14 24.68 -3.28
CA SER A 590 -2.39 25.48 -4.47
C SER A 590 -1.51 24.90 -5.58
N PHE A 591 -2.15 24.55 -6.69
CA PHE A 591 -1.56 23.90 -7.87
C PHE A 591 -0.17 24.44 -8.32
N PRO A 592 0.15 25.74 -8.21
CA PRO A 592 1.46 26.26 -8.63
C PRO A 592 2.63 25.85 -7.74
N GLY A 593 2.43 25.61 -6.43
CA GLY A 593 3.51 25.23 -5.51
C GLY A 593 3.94 23.76 -5.60
N PHE A 594 3.07 22.92 -6.17
CA PHE A 594 3.25 21.48 -6.32
C PHE A 594 4.34 21.11 -7.35
N MET A 595 4.45 21.87 -8.44
CA MET A 595 5.38 21.56 -9.54
C MET A 595 6.85 21.88 -9.27
N MET A 596 7.18 22.58 -8.18
CA MET A 596 8.57 22.94 -7.86
C MET A 596 9.24 22.01 -6.84
N HIS A 597 8.47 21.13 -6.17
CA HIS A 597 8.96 20.29 -5.08
C HIS A 597 8.94 18.78 -5.36
N VAL A 598 8.17 18.34 -6.37
CA VAL A 598 8.34 17.02 -7.01
C VAL A 598 9.48 17.14 -8.01
#